data_AF-A0A8J3PGD3-F1
#
_entry.id   AF-A0A8J3PGD3-F1
#
_cell.length_a   1.000
_cell.length_b   1.000
_cell.length_c   1.000
_cell.angle_alpha   90.00
_cell.angle_beta   90.00
_cell.angle_gamma   90.00
#
_symmetry.space_group_name_H-M   'P 1'
#
loop_
_entity.id
_entity.type
_entity.pdbx_description
1 polymer ?
#
loop_
_entity_poly.entity_id
_entity_poly.type
_entity_poly.pdbx_seq_one_letter_code
_entity_poly.pdbx_strand_id
1 'polypeptide(L)'
;MGDYRSVPPRMRLAQHDTVEIVTIAFPDRGLHLGVLNALMADDATAAELRAIIESTGPDGPDDGYPGPGPRLDASLELLHAVAVPPGQVSAITHLDFDGGNDVYMLIEQTLDIDTGGESDDYNVTSLEGVQSLSGLRSLDLDGHGYHPLPLDLTPLTGHPALSDLLLTGVCTGSAALESLPALLTLDVRLAHLDDPEVLARLEARGVTVHRRTPR
;
A
#
# COMPACT_ATOMS: atom_id res chain seq x y z
N MET A 1 17.48 -75.04 0.63
CA MET A 1 16.73 -74.72 -0.61
C MET A 1 15.47 -74.02 -0.15
N GLY A 2 15.37 -72.70 -0.06
CA GLY A 2 15.86 -71.69 -0.98
C GLY A 2 14.65 -71.18 -1.76
N ASP A 3 13.90 -70.22 -1.18
CA ASP A 3 12.88 -69.49 -1.92
C ASP A 3 12.94 -68.02 -1.50
N TYR A 4 13.78 -67.28 -2.23
CA TYR A 4 13.89 -65.82 -2.19
C TYR A 4 12.68 -65.25 -2.95
N ARG A 5 11.67 -64.75 -2.23
CA ARG A 5 10.70 -63.82 -2.83
C ARG A 5 11.13 -62.39 -2.49
N SER A 6 11.80 -61.75 -3.45
CA SER A 6 12.12 -60.33 -3.42
C SER A 6 10.83 -59.50 -3.45
N VAL A 7 10.54 -58.80 -2.37
CA VAL A 7 9.55 -57.72 -2.36
C VAL A 7 10.26 -56.45 -2.86
N PRO A 8 9.74 -55.74 -3.89
CA PRO A 8 10.38 -54.53 -4.37
C PRO A 8 10.26 -53.40 -3.33
N PRO A 9 11.26 -52.50 -3.22
CA PRO A 9 11.18 -51.37 -2.31
C PRO A 9 10.08 -50.42 -2.79
N ARG A 10 9.16 -50.06 -1.90
CA ARG A 10 8.23 -48.96 -2.12
C ARG A 10 9.05 -47.70 -2.42
N MET A 11 8.97 -47.21 -3.66
CA MET A 11 9.30 -45.83 -4.00
C MET A 11 8.56 -44.91 -3.03
N ARG A 12 9.30 -44.30 -2.08
CA ARG A 12 8.84 -43.07 -1.46
C ARG A 12 8.89 -42.02 -2.57
N LEU A 13 7.72 -41.71 -3.13
CA LEU A 13 7.53 -40.43 -3.81
C LEU A 13 7.83 -39.37 -2.75
N ALA A 14 8.90 -38.61 -2.96
CA ALA A 14 9.14 -37.39 -2.20
C ALA A 14 7.90 -36.52 -2.37
N GLN A 15 7.18 -36.29 -1.28
CA GLN A 15 6.24 -35.19 -1.21
C GLN A 15 7.10 -33.95 -1.40
N HIS A 16 7.00 -33.35 -2.59
CA HIS A 16 7.39 -31.97 -2.74
C HIS A 16 6.46 -31.20 -1.81
N ASP A 17 6.99 -30.77 -0.66
CA ASP A 17 6.34 -29.75 0.14
C ASP A 17 6.21 -28.53 -0.77
N THR A 18 5.02 -28.37 -1.35
CA THR A 18 4.61 -27.10 -1.93
C THR A 18 4.60 -26.13 -0.76
N VAL A 19 5.68 -25.37 -0.60
CA VAL A 19 5.68 -24.24 0.32
C VAL A 19 4.58 -23.33 -0.21
N GLU A 20 3.44 -23.29 0.48
CA GLU A 20 2.47 -22.23 0.26
C GLU A 20 3.23 -20.93 0.49
N ILE A 21 3.48 -20.20 -0.60
CA ILE A 21 4.03 -18.87 -0.53
C ILE A 21 2.92 -18.06 0.12
N VAL A 22 3.02 -17.86 1.42
CA VAL A 22 2.14 -16.95 2.15
C VAL A 22 2.41 -15.57 1.57
N THR A 23 1.40 -14.98 0.94
CA THR A 23 1.44 -13.61 0.43
C THR A 23 0.62 -12.71 1.35
N ILE A 24 1.04 -11.45 1.48
CA ILE A 24 0.22 -10.43 2.13
C ILE A 24 -0.69 -9.83 1.06
N ALA A 25 -1.97 -9.71 1.39
CA ALA A 25 -2.94 -8.97 0.61
C ALA A 25 -3.27 -7.66 1.34
N PHE A 26 -3.17 -6.55 0.62
CA PHE A 26 -3.69 -5.25 1.02
C PHE A 26 -4.99 -5.05 0.25
N PRO A 27 -6.17 -5.04 0.89
CA PRO A 27 -7.44 -4.95 0.17
C PRO A 27 -7.59 -3.66 -0.65
N ASP A 28 -7.00 -2.57 -0.19
CA ASP A 28 -7.00 -1.28 -0.88
C ASP A 28 -5.93 -1.24 -1.99
N ARG A 29 -6.34 -0.82 -3.19
CA ARG A 29 -5.46 -0.73 -4.36
C ARG A 29 -4.39 0.35 -4.18
N GLY A 30 -4.74 1.53 -3.67
CA GLY A 30 -3.81 2.62 -3.43
C GLY A 30 -2.73 2.22 -2.43
N LEU A 31 -3.11 1.65 -1.29
CA LEU A 31 -2.16 1.13 -0.30
C LEU A 31 -1.26 0.05 -0.90
N HIS A 32 -1.83 -0.86 -1.69
CA HIS A 32 -1.06 -1.89 -2.37
C HIS A 32 -0.05 -1.28 -3.36
N LEU A 33 -0.43 -0.27 -4.13
CA LEU A 33 0.47 0.44 -5.03
C LEU A 33 1.62 1.11 -4.27
N GLY A 34 1.34 1.75 -3.14
CA GLY A 34 2.40 2.31 -2.28
C GLY A 34 3.38 1.24 -1.80
N VAL A 35 2.87 0.04 -1.47
CA VAL A 35 3.72 -1.11 -1.13
C VAL A 35 4.56 -1.58 -2.32
N LEU A 36 3.98 -1.68 -3.52
CA LEU A 36 4.75 -2.01 -4.72
C LEU A 36 5.81 -0.95 -5.02
N ASN A 37 5.49 0.33 -4.86
CA ASN A 37 6.43 1.44 -4.98
C ASN A 37 7.63 1.26 -4.02
N ALA A 38 7.36 0.99 -2.74
CA ALA A 38 8.41 0.80 -1.75
C ALA A 38 9.28 -0.45 -1.99
N LEU A 39 8.76 -1.43 -2.72
CA LEU A 39 9.49 -2.65 -3.09
C LEU A 39 10.16 -2.58 -4.47
N MET A 40 9.89 -1.54 -5.25
CA MET A 40 10.51 -1.29 -6.55
C MET A 40 11.94 -0.76 -6.33
N ALA A 41 12.86 -1.69 -6.08
CA ALA A 41 14.23 -1.38 -5.68
C ALA A 41 15.21 -1.27 -6.87
N ASP A 42 14.83 -1.79 -8.04
CA ASP A 42 15.69 -1.88 -9.22
C ASP A 42 14.93 -1.91 -10.55
N ASP A 43 15.69 -1.83 -11.65
CA ASP A 43 15.13 -1.88 -13.00
C ASP A 43 14.44 -3.22 -13.32
N ALA A 44 14.80 -4.31 -12.63
CA ALA A 44 14.23 -5.63 -12.87
C ALA A 44 12.79 -5.70 -12.34
N THR A 45 12.58 -5.27 -11.10
CA THR A 45 11.24 -5.13 -10.50
C THR A 45 10.37 -4.15 -11.27
N ALA A 46 10.92 -3.00 -11.68
CA ALA A 46 10.19 -2.05 -12.54
C ALA A 46 9.80 -2.66 -13.90
N ALA A 47 10.68 -3.47 -14.51
CA ALA A 47 10.38 -4.14 -15.78
C ALA A 47 9.29 -5.22 -15.64
N GLU A 48 9.26 -5.95 -14.52
CA GLU A 48 8.19 -6.91 -14.22
C GLU A 48 6.83 -6.21 -14.10
N LEU A 49 6.75 -5.13 -13.32
CA LEU A 49 5.52 -4.33 -13.20
C LEU A 49 5.10 -3.73 -14.55
N ARG A 50 6.05 -3.23 -15.36
CA ARG A 50 5.77 -2.77 -16.73
C ARG A 50 5.15 -3.87 -17.59
N ALA A 51 5.72 -5.07 -17.56
CA ALA A 51 5.21 -6.19 -18.35
C ALA A 51 3.77 -6.57 -17.95
N ILE A 52 3.42 -6.43 -16.67
CA ILE A 52 2.04 -6.63 -16.18
C ILE A 52 1.11 -5.57 -16.79
N ILE A 53 1.49 -4.29 -16.75
CA ILE A 53 0.70 -3.20 -17.33
C ILE A 53 0.55 -3.39 -18.85
N GLU A 54 1.62 -3.72 -19.57
CA GLU A 54 1.60 -4.00 -21.02
C GLU A 54 0.70 -5.19 -21.39
N SER A 55 0.54 -6.16 -20.49
CA SER A 55 -0.29 -7.35 -20.74
C SER A 55 -1.79 -7.04 -20.88
N THR A 56 -2.22 -5.85 -20.47
CA THR A 56 -3.60 -5.37 -20.68
C THR A 56 -3.95 -5.10 -22.15
N GLY A 57 -2.95 -5.18 -23.04
CA GLY A 57 -3.12 -5.04 -24.49
C GLY A 57 -2.93 -3.59 -24.96
N PRO A 58 -3.11 -3.32 -26.27
CA PRO A 58 -3.07 -1.97 -26.79
C PRO A 58 -4.28 -1.16 -26.31
N ASP A 59 -4.17 0.17 -26.34
CA ASP A 59 -5.32 1.03 -26.14
C ASP A 59 -6.43 0.64 -27.12
N GLY A 60 -7.68 0.69 -26.64
CA GLY A 60 -8.84 0.60 -27.51
C GLY A 60 -8.78 1.67 -28.61
N PRO A 61 -9.59 1.57 -29.67
CA PRO A 61 -9.67 2.65 -30.64
C PRO A 61 -9.88 3.97 -29.91
N ASP A 62 -9.06 4.97 -30.25
CA ASP A 62 -9.08 6.34 -29.72
C ASP A 62 -10.53 6.87 -29.76
N ASP A 63 -11.25 6.70 -28.66
CA ASP A 63 -12.68 7.00 -28.56
C ASP A 63 -12.91 8.48 -28.24
N GLY A 64 -11.83 9.26 -28.23
CA GLY A 64 -11.83 10.69 -27.96
C GLY A 64 -12.09 11.01 -26.49
N TYR A 65 -11.95 10.07 -25.56
CA TYR A 65 -12.04 10.33 -24.13
C TYR A 65 -10.67 10.75 -23.57
N PRO A 66 -10.48 12.02 -23.18
CA PRO A 66 -9.29 12.44 -22.47
C PRO A 66 -9.41 11.96 -21.02
N GLY A 67 -8.78 10.84 -20.70
CA GLY A 67 -8.75 10.32 -19.33
C GLY A 67 -8.27 8.87 -19.26
N PRO A 68 -8.03 8.36 -18.04
CA PRO A 68 -7.63 6.98 -17.83
C PRO A 68 -8.74 6.04 -18.34
N GLY A 69 -8.51 5.45 -19.51
CA GLY A 69 -9.45 4.54 -20.14
C GLY A 69 -9.60 3.22 -19.37
N PRO A 70 -10.43 2.28 -19.88
CA PRO A 70 -10.63 0.96 -19.26
C PRO A 70 -9.33 0.15 -19.06
N ARG A 71 -8.25 0.54 -19.73
CA ARG A 71 -6.93 -0.05 -19.59
C ARG A 71 -6.23 0.31 -18.28
N LEU A 72 -6.46 1.52 -17.73
CA LEU A 72 -5.90 1.87 -16.42
C LEU A 72 -6.49 0.95 -15.35
N ASP A 73 -7.81 0.86 -15.27
CA ASP A 73 -8.50 0.01 -14.28
C ASP A 73 -8.06 -1.45 -14.38
N ALA A 74 -7.97 -2.01 -15.60
CA ALA A 74 -7.45 -3.35 -15.81
C ALA A 74 -5.99 -3.51 -15.38
N SER A 75 -5.14 -2.49 -15.59
CA SER A 75 -3.74 -2.51 -15.16
C SER A 75 -3.65 -2.48 -13.64
N LEU A 76 -4.45 -1.63 -12.99
CA LEU A 76 -4.54 -1.53 -11.54
C LEU A 76 -5.05 -2.83 -10.91
N GLU A 77 -5.99 -3.53 -11.55
CA GLU A 77 -6.44 -4.86 -11.12
C GLU A 77 -5.30 -5.88 -11.14
N LEU A 78 -4.52 -5.91 -12.22
CA LEU A 78 -3.40 -6.85 -12.33
C LEU A 78 -2.27 -6.51 -11.37
N LEU A 79 -1.97 -5.22 -11.18
CA LEU A 79 -0.98 -4.76 -10.20
C LEU A 79 -1.41 -5.10 -8.78
N HIS A 80 -2.69 -4.93 -8.44
CA HIS A 80 -3.23 -5.30 -7.12
C HIS A 80 -3.12 -6.81 -6.82
N ALA A 81 -3.09 -7.64 -7.86
CA ALA A 81 -2.90 -9.08 -7.74
C ALA A 81 -1.43 -9.50 -7.56
N VAL A 82 -0.47 -8.57 -7.64
CA VAL A 82 0.95 -8.88 -7.46
C VAL A 82 1.19 -9.39 -6.03
N ALA A 83 1.84 -10.55 -5.95
CA ALA A 83 2.14 -11.20 -4.69
C ALA A 83 3.19 -10.40 -3.90
N VAL A 84 2.85 -10.01 -2.67
CA VAL A 84 3.80 -9.32 -1.78
C VAL A 84 4.32 -10.28 -0.70
N PRO A 85 5.62 -10.65 -0.71
CA PRO A 85 6.19 -11.55 0.29
C PRO A 85 6.25 -10.91 1.70
N PRO A 86 5.78 -11.58 2.77
CA PRO A 86 5.76 -11.04 4.13
C PRO A 86 7.12 -10.54 4.64
N GLY A 87 8.20 -11.21 4.25
CA GLY A 87 9.55 -10.81 4.62
C GLY A 87 9.93 -9.43 4.09
N GLN A 88 9.50 -9.10 2.87
CA GLN A 88 9.74 -7.79 2.25
C GLN A 88 8.85 -6.72 2.87
N VAL A 89 7.57 -7.05 3.13
CA VAL A 89 6.61 -6.13 3.80
C VAL A 89 7.15 -5.63 5.13
N SER A 90 7.71 -6.53 5.95
CA SER A 90 8.24 -6.16 7.27
C SER A 90 9.46 -5.21 7.23
N ALA A 91 10.14 -5.11 6.08
CA ALA A 91 11.30 -4.24 5.88
C ALA A 91 10.91 -2.83 5.38
N ILE A 92 9.67 -2.64 4.93
CA ILE A 92 9.17 -1.33 4.52
C ILE A 92 9.10 -0.43 5.75
N THR A 93 9.76 0.71 5.66
CA THR A 93 9.87 1.69 6.77
C THR A 93 9.17 3.00 6.47
N HIS A 94 8.90 3.30 5.20
CA HIS A 94 8.31 4.55 4.74
C HIS A 94 7.32 4.23 3.62
N LEU A 95 6.15 4.85 3.67
CA LEU A 95 5.22 4.95 2.57
C LEU A 95 4.81 6.41 2.43
N ASP A 96 4.87 6.91 1.21
CA ASP A 96 4.40 8.22 0.79
C ASP A 96 3.35 8.07 -0.29
N PHE A 97 2.39 8.98 -0.27
CA PHE A 97 1.31 9.05 -1.24
C PHE A 97 1.20 10.49 -1.75
N ASP A 98 2.30 11.18 -2.02
CA ASP A 98 2.34 12.60 -2.42
C ASP A 98 2.23 12.81 -3.94
N GLY A 99 1.81 11.79 -4.70
CA GLY A 99 1.78 11.83 -6.17
C GLY A 99 3.15 11.66 -6.84
N GLY A 100 4.26 11.73 -6.10
CA GLY A 100 5.62 11.58 -6.61
C GLY A 100 6.10 10.13 -6.75
N ASN A 101 5.25 9.14 -6.49
CA ASN A 101 5.65 7.73 -6.51
C ASN A 101 6.04 7.26 -7.92
N ASP A 102 7.21 6.62 -8.01
CA ASP A 102 7.75 6.08 -9.26
C ASP A 102 6.79 5.05 -9.91
N VAL A 103 6.02 4.31 -9.09
CA VAL A 103 5.02 3.36 -9.61
C VAL A 103 3.92 4.06 -10.43
N TYR A 104 3.51 5.28 -10.05
CA TYR A 104 2.52 6.04 -10.81
C TYR A 104 3.10 6.47 -12.16
N MET A 105 4.35 6.95 -12.15
CA MET A 105 5.07 7.31 -13.38
C MET A 105 5.27 6.11 -14.30
N LEU A 106 5.54 4.93 -13.74
CA LEU A 106 5.63 3.70 -14.50
C LEU A 106 4.31 3.38 -15.20
N ILE A 107 3.19 3.44 -14.48
CA ILE A 107 1.84 3.19 -15.02
C ILE A 107 1.54 4.20 -16.12
N GLU A 108 1.66 5.48 -15.83
CA GLU A 108 1.33 6.57 -16.74
C GLU A 108 2.15 6.52 -18.03
N GLN A 109 3.47 6.35 -17.93
CA GLN A 109 4.34 6.25 -19.11
C GLN A 109 4.05 5.00 -19.95
N THR A 110 3.63 3.90 -19.32
CA THR A 110 3.30 2.66 -20.04
C THR A 110 1.95 2.75 -20.75
N LEU A 111 1.04 3.59 -20.24
CA LEU A 111 -0.31 3.79 -20.75
C LEU A 111 -0.49 5.10 -21.54
N ASP A 112 0.58 5.89 -21.72
CA ASP A 112 0.54 7.22 -22.34
C ASP A 112 -0.48 8.17 -21.67
N ILE A 113 -0.56 8.09 -20.34
CA ILE A 113 -1.36 8.98 -19.48
C ILE A 113 -0.44 10.10 -18.96
N ASP A 114 -0.96 11.31 -18.82
CA ASP A 114 -0.23 12.47 -18.28
C ASP A 114 -1.05 13.13 -17.17
N THR A 115 -1.11 12.46 -16.01
CA THR A 115 -1.70 13.01 -14.79
C THR A 115 -0.63 13.49 -13.81
N GLY A 116 0.64 13.15 -14.02
CA GLY A 116 1.72 13.54 -13.12
C GLY A 116 1.60 12.87 -11.75
N GLY A 117 0.94 11.71 -11.67
CA GLY A 117 0.63 11.02 -10.42
C GLY A 117 -0.59 11.57 -9.70
N GLU A 118 -1.27 12.58 -10.25
CA GLU A 118 -2.41 13.26 -9.62
C GLU A 118 -3.77 12.62 -10.00
N SER A 119 -3.82 11.32 -10.30
CA SER A 119 -5.08 10.63 -10.57
C SER A 119 -5.75 10.11 -9.28
N ASP A 120 -7.07 10.30 -9.19
CA ASP A 120 -7.89 9.74 -8.11
C ASP A 120 -7.85 8.20 -8.05
N ASP A 121 -7.49 7.54 -9.16
CA ASP A 121 -7.36 6.09 -9.27
C ASP A 121 -6.24 5.52 -8.36
N TYR A 122 -5.32 6.37 -7.90
CA TYR A 122 -4.21 5.97 -7.02
C TYR A 122 -4.50 6.19 -5.53
N ASN A 123 -5.66 6.78 -5.20
CA ASN A 123 -5.99 7.16 -3.83
C ASN A 123 -6.03 5.95 -2.87
N VAL A 124 -5.52 6.15 -1.66
CA VAL A 124 -5.71 5.23 -0.54
C VAL A 124 -7.11 5.45 0.03
N THR A 125 -7.99 4.47 -0.13
CA THR A 125 -9.39 4.56 0.35
C THR A 125 -9.61 3.81 1.67
N SER A 126 -8.69 2.91 2.02
CA SER A 126 -8.69 2.14 3.27
C SER A 126 -7.28 1.82 3.74
N LEU A 127 -7.08 1.86 5.06
CA LEU A 127 -5.84 1.45 5.72
C LEU A 127 -5.85 -0.03 6.15
N GLU A 128 -6.86 -0.81 5.76
CA GLU A 128 -6.92 -2.24 6.08
C GLU A 128 -5.67 -2.97 5.53
N GLY A 129 -5.02 -3.77 6.38
CA GLY A 129 -3.79 -4.48 6.03
C GLY A 129 -2.51 -3.78 6.48
N VAL A 130 -2.57 -2.49 6.83
CA VAL A 130 -1.42 -1.69 7.30
C VAL A 130 -0.68 -2.34 8.48
N GLN A 131 -1.38 -3.10 9.34
CA GLN A 131 -0.78 -3.84 10.45
C GLN A 131 0.29 -4.87 10.03
N SER A 132 0.28 -5.29 8.75
CA SER A 132 1.28 -6.20 8.19
C SER A 132 2.63 -5.50 7.97
N LEU A 133 2.63 -4.17 7.86
CA LEU A 133 3.82 -3.32 7.69
C LEU A 133 4.47 -3.05 9.05
N SER A 134 4.84 -4.09 9.79
CA SER A 134 5.33 -3.96 11.17
C SER A 134 6.59 -3.09 11.34
N GLY A 135 7.32 -2.85 10.25
CA GLY A 135 8.49 -1.97 10.19
C GLY A 135 8.17 -0.50 9.85
N LEU A 136 6.93 -0.15 9.51
CA LEU A 136 6.53 1.17 9.02
C LEU A 136 6.70 2.23 10.11
N ARG A 137 7.54 3.22 9.83
CA ARG A 137 7.89 4.35 10.70
C ARG A 137 7.25 5.63 10.24
N SER A 138 7.21 5.85 8.93
CA SER A 138 6.60 7.03 8.31
C SER A 138 5.47 6.62 7.39
N LEU A 139 4.31 7.25 7.58
CA LEU A 139 3.19 7.16 6.66
C LEU A 139 2.76 8.58 6.29
N ASP A 140 2.95 8.92 5.02
CA ASP A 140 2.56 10.22 4.48
C ASP A 140 1.35 10.07 3.57
N LEU A 141 0.19 10.56 4.03
CA LEU A 141 -1.06 10.55 3.29
C LEU A 141 -1.38 11.92 2.66
N ASP A 142 -0.36 12.67 2.22
CA ASP A 142 -0.52 13.97 1.52
C ASP A 142 -1.22 13.87 0.15
N GLY A 143 -1.61 12.66 -0.25
CA GLY A 143 -2.47 12.26 -1.37
C GLY A 143 -3.26 13.41 -1.95
N HIS A 144 -2.76 13.93 -3.08
CA HIS A 144 -3.11 15.20 -3.73
C HIS A 144 -4.56 15.34 -4.23
N GLY A 145 -5.53 15.15 -3.35
CA GLY A 145 -6.93 15.30 -3.72
C GLY A 145 -7.83 15.09 -2.52
N TYR A 146 -8.87 15.91 -2.43
CA TYR A 146 -9.96 15.71 -1.48
C TYR A 146 -10.50 14.29 -1.64
N HIS A 147 -10.20 13.38 -0.73
CA HIS A 147 -10.91 12.11 -0.68
C HIS A 147 -12.36 12.42 -0.29
N PRO A 148 -13.35 12.10 -1.14
CA PRO A 148 -14.73 12.50 -0.89
C PRO A 148 -15.33 11.82 0.34
N LEU A 149 -14.75 10.68 0.74
CA LEU A 149 -15.18 9.91 1.89
C LEU A 149 -14.20 10.10 3.07
N PRO A 150 -14.65 9.96 4.31
CA PRO A 150 -13.74 9.92 5.44
C PRO A 150 -12.79 8.71 5.36
N LEU A 151 -11.53 8.89 5.74
CA LEU A 151 -10.56 7.80 5.92
C LEU A 151 -10.67 7.27 7.36
N ASP A 152 -10.90 5.96 7.51
CA ASP A 152 -10.92 5.30 8.83
C ASP A 152 -9.50 4.99 9.32
N LEU A 153 -9.14 5.59 10.47
CA LEU A 153 -7.85 5.40 11.12
C LEU A 153 -7.80 4.16 12.04
N THR A 154 -8.93 3.49 12.29
CA THR A 154 -9.00 2.32 13.16
C THR A 154 -7.95 1.23 12.84
N PRO A 155 -7.63 0.91 11.57
CA PRO A 155 -6.60 -0.06 11.22
C PRO A 155 -5.19 0.26 11.77
N LEU A 156 -4.91 1.52 12.12
CA LEU A 156 -3.64 1.92 12.73
C LEU A 156 -3.51 1.52 14.20
N THR A 157 -4.57 1.01 14.82
CA THR A 157 -4.61 0.77 16.27
C THR A 157 -3.46 -0.14 16.72
N GLY A 158 -2.63 0.35 17.65
CA GLY A 158 -1.50 -0.36 18.22
C GLY A 158 -0.33 -0.58 17.27
N HIS A 159 -0.26 0.12 16.12
CA HIS A 159 0.82 -0.07 15.16
C HIS A 159 2.20 0.14 15.81
N PRO A 160 3.11 -0.85 15.77
CA PRO A 160 4.21 -0.93 16.72
C PRO A 160 5.33 0.08 16.49
N ALA A 161 5.54 0.51 15.24
CA ALA A 161 6.71 1.27 14.84
C ALA A 161 6.40 2.66 14.26
N LEU A 162 5.11 3.01 14.08
CA LEU A 162 4.72 4.23 13.37
C LEU A 162 5.04 5.45 14.24
N SER A 163 6.00 6.26 13.79
CA SER A 163 6.53 7.43 14.50
C SER A 163 6.13 8.75 13.86
N ASP A 164 5.97 8.77 12.55
CA ASP A 164 5.71 9.98 11.76
C ASP A 164 4.47 9.73 10.89
N LEU A 165 3.46 10.58 11.05
CA LEU A 165 2.19 10.44 10.36
C LEU A 165 1.74 11.80 9.83
N LEU A 166 1.50 11.89 8.53
CA LEU A 166 0.85 13.03 7.90
C LEU A 166 -0.55 12.60 7.45
N LEU A 167 -1.56 13.35 7.89
CA LEU A 167 -2.95 13.14 7.54
C LEU A 167 -3.49 14.31 6.72
N THR A 168 -4.38 13.98 5.79
CA THR A 168 -5.16 14.94 5.00
C THR A 168 -6.64 14.54 4.96
N GLY A 169 -7.50 15.46 4.56
CA GLY A 169 -8.92 15.18 4.36
C GLY A 169 -9.71 14.97 5.66
N VAL A 170 -10.85 14.29 5.57
CA VAL A 170 -11.67 13.95 6.75
C VAL A 170 -11.23 12.59 7.27
N CYS A 171 -10.97 12.48 8.58
CA CYS A 171 -10.58 11.22 9.21
C CYS A 171 -11.57 10.83 10.31
N THR A 172 -11.90 9.55 10.38
CA THR A 172 -12.69 8.94 11.46
C THR A 172 -11.86 7.97 12.29
N GLY A 173 -12.31 7.65 13.50
CA GLY A 173 -11.62 6.70 14.37
C GLY A 173 -10.35 7.30 14.99
N SER A 174 -10.32 8.62 15.23
CA SER A 174 -9.10 9.33 15.69
C SER A 174 -8.54 8.82 17.01
N ALA A 175 -9.34 8.14 17.85
CA ALA A 175 -8.87 7.46 19.06
C ALA A 175 -7.76 6.43 18.80
N ALA A 176 -7.67 5.87 17.58
CA ALA A 176 -6.58 4.97 17.19
C ALA A 176 -5.20 5.62 17.34
N LEU A 177 -5.08 6.93 17.14
CA LEU A 177 -3.81 7.67 17.25
C LEU A 177 -3.21 7.59 18.66
N GLU A 178 -4.07 7.54 19.70
CA GLU A 178 -3.64 7.41 21.09
C GLU A 178 -3.08 6.02 21.41
N SER A 179 -3.40 5.02 20.60
CA SER A 179 -2.88 3.67 20.78
C SER A 179 -1.50 3.46 20.16
N LEU A 180 -1.00 4.41 19.36
CA LEU A 180 0.30 4.34 18.69
C LEU A 180 1.44 4.57 19.71
N PRO A 181 2.19 3.53 20.10
CA PRO A 181 3.19 3.64 21.17
C PRO A 181 4.44 4.41 20.74
N ALA A 182 4.73 4.44 19.43
CA ALA A 182 5.93 5.05 18.86
C ALA A 182 5.68 6.42 18.23
N LEU A 183 4.44 6.92 18.20
CA LEU A 183 4.11 8.18 17.53
C LEU A 183 4.86 9.36 18.15
N LEU A 184 5.67 10.04 17.34
CA LEU A 184 6.47 11.21 17.71
C LEU A 184 5.98 12.47 17.02
N THR A 185 5.60 12.37 15.74
CA THR A 185 5.17 13.49 14.90
C THR A 185 3.82 13.18 14.28
N LEU A 186 2.90 14.13 14.38
CA LEU A 186 1.61 14.09 13.71
C LEU A 186 1.38 15.41 12.97
N ASP A 187 1.25 15.35 11.65
CA ASP A 187 0.83 16.49 10.84
C ASP A 187 -0.64 16.36 10.47
N VAL A 188 -1.43 17.35 10.87
CA VAL A 188 -2.87 17.46 10.60
C VAL A 188 -3.20 18.84 10.02
N ARG A 189 -2.24 19.52 9.39
CA ARG A 189 -2.46 20.85 8.79
C ARG A 189 -3.58 20.84 7.74
N LEU A 190 -3.78 19.71 7.07
CA LEU A 190 -4.78 19.51 6.02
C LEU A 190 -5.84 18.47 6.40
N ALA A 191 -5.87 18.00 7.64
CA ALA A 191 -6.84 17.00 8.12
C ALA A 191 -7.93 17.60 9.01
N HIS A 192 -9.08 16.93 9.03
CA HIS A 192 -10.17 17.12 9.97
C HIS A 192 -10.46 15.81 10.70
N LEU A 193 -10.20 15.79 12.01
CA LEU A 193 -10.42 14.64 12.86
C LEU A 193 -11.85 14.65 13.45
N ASP A 194 -12.48 13.49 13.52
CA ASP A 194 -13.78 13.30 14.18
C ASP A 194 -13.74 13.55 15.71
N ASP A 195 -12.58 13.40 16.33
CA ASP A 195 -12.29 13.86 17.70
C ASP A 195 -11.05 14.79 17.70
N PRO A 196 -11.23 16.12 17.65
CA PRO A 196 -10.10 17.05 17.69
C PRO A 196 -9.42 17.13 19.06
N GLU A 197 -10.06 16.68 20.15
CA GLU A 197 -9.45 16.71 21.49
C GLU A 197 -8.30 15.71 21.61
N VAL A 198 -8.25 14.69 20.74
CA VAL A 198 -7.15 13.74 20.63
C VAL A 198 -5.81 14.45 20.51
N LEU A 199 -5.76 15.59 19.79
CA LEU A 199 -4.53 16.30 19.53
C LEU A 199 -3.92 16.85 20.83
N ALA A 200 -4.74 17.32 21.77
CA ALA A 200 -4.27 17.80 23.07
C ALA A 200 -3.76 16.64 23.95
N ARG A 201 -4.41 15.47 23.87
CA ARG A 201 -4.00 14.26 24.58
C ARG A 201 -2.67 13.72 24.05
N LEU A 202 -2.46 13.77 22.74
CA LEU A 202 -1.19 13.42 22.09
C LEU A 202 -0.06 14.38 22.47
N GLU A 203 -0.30 15.69 22.46
CA GLU A 203 0.68 16.67 22.94
C GLU A 203 1.05 16.46 24.40
N ALA A 204 0.07 16.15 25.27
CA ALA A 204 0.33 15.84 26.67
C ALA A 204 1.21 14.58 26.86
N ARG A 205 1.20 13.67 25.89
CA ARG A 205 2.09 12.50 25.82
C ARG A 205 3.48 12.83 25.26
N GLY A 206 3.68 14.02 24.71
CA GLY A 206 4.94 14.48 24.12
C GLY A 206 5.02 14.34 22.59
N VAL A 207 3.89 14.08 21.91
CA VAL A 207 3.83 14.08 20.44
C VAL A 207 3.89 15.51 19.92
N THR A 208 4.73 15.75 18.91
CA THR A 208 4.76 17.02 18.18
C THR A 208 3.62 17.05 17.17
N VAL A 209 2.66 17.96 17.37
CA VAL A 209 1.49 18.10 16.47
C VAL A 209 1.62 19.35 15.61
N HIS A 210 1.63 19.18 14.29
CA HIS A 210 1.59 20.28 13.33
C HIS A 210 0.14 20.57 12.95
N ARG A 211 -0.32 21.79 13.28
CA ARG A 211 -1.67 22.26 13.00
C ARG A 211 -1.62 23.48 12.08
N ARG A 212 -2.67 23.69 11.29
CA ARG A 212 -2.82 24.92 10.53
C ARG A 212 -2.96 26.09 11.51
N THR A 213 -2.08 27.07 11.44
CA THR A 213 -2.22 28.29 12.24
C THR A 213 -3.51 29.00 11.83
N PRO A 214 -4.40 29.36 12.77
CA PRO A 214 -5.54 30.22 12.46
C PRO A 214 -5.01 31.51 11.84
N ARG A 215 -5.57 31.90 10.69
CA ARG A 215 -5.35 33.23 10.11
C ARG A 215 -6.17 34.28 10.85
#